data_AF-A0A1J6I171-F1
#
_entry.id   AF-A0A1J6I171-F1
#
_cell.length_a   1.000
_cell.length_b   1.000
_cell.length_c   1.000
_cell.angle_alpha   90.00
_cell.angle_beta   90.00
_cell.angle_gamma   90.00
#
_symmetry.space_group_name_H-M   'P 1'
#
loop_
_entity.id
_entity.type
_entity.pdbx_description
1 polymer ?
#
loop_
_entity_poly.entity_id
_entity_poly.type
_entity_poly.pdbx_seq_one_letter_code
_entity_poly.pdbx_strand_id
1 'polypeptide(L)'
;MSFDEMLRAYRLEGRTLVALFETAEVMKLRFDLYNGDDPQRYKDGMVYLLDVSVRHEQFRIADGAGARLHETFSADILRAELAGDELRLVADCSFYATKDRDVITIELTGDTVELKEYPPSSQS
;
A
#
# COMPACT_ATOMS: atom_id res chain seq x y z
N MET A 1 -13.93 -0.79 -5.05
CA MET A 1 -13.68 0.61 -4.64
C MET A 1 -12.65 1.19 -5.61
N SER A 2 -12.74 2.47 -5.98
CA SER A 2 -11.69 3.14 -6.77
C SER A 2 -10.53 3.61 -5.88
N PHE A 3 -9.40 3.99 -6.47
CA PHE A 3 -8.29 4.57 -5.71
C PHE A 3 -8.63 5.93 -5.08
N ASP A 4 -9.51 6.73 -5.70
CA ASP A 4 -9.99 7.99 -5.12
C ASP A 4 -10.82 7.76 -3.85
N GLU A 5 -11.75 6.80 -3.91
CA GLU A 5 -12.53 6.39 -2.75
C GLU A 5 -11.61 5.87 -1.63
N MET A 6 -10.56 5.12 -1.98
CA MET A 6 -9.58 4.62 -1.01
C MET A 6 -8.80 5.74 -0.32
N LEU A 7 -8.27 6.73 -1.07
CA LEU A 7 -7.54 7.86 -0.47
C LEU A 7 -8.43 8.74 0.42
N ARG A 8 -9.72 8.84 0.11
CA ARG A 8 -10.68 9.59 0.94
C ARG A 8 -11.07 8.84 2.20
N ALA A 9 -11.09 7.51 2.16
CA ALA A 9 -11.45 6.66 3.28
C ALA A 9 -10.26 6.34 4.20
N TYR A 10 -9.03 6.41 3.69
CA TYR A 10 -7.84 5.94 4.40
C TYR A 10 -6.66 6.89 4.28
N ARG A 11 -6.08 7.23 5.43
CA ARG A 11 -4.77 7.89 5.47
C ARG A 11 -3.65 6.87 5.22
N LEU A 12 -3.10 6.91 4.01
CA LEU A 12 -1.97 6.04 3.60
C LEU A 12 -0.59 6.62 3.96
N GLU A 13 -0.45 7.94 4.10
CA GLU A 13 0.84 8.54 4.47
C GLU A 13 1.26 8.17 5.90
N GLY A 14 2.53 7.82 6.06
CA GLY A 14 3.10 7.33 7.32
C GLY A 14 2.69 5.90 7.66
N ARG A 15 2.25 5.11 6.67
CA ARG A 15 1.91 3.69 6.81
C ARG A 15 2.96 2.81 6.16
N THR A 16 3.19 1.65 6.73
CA THR A 16 3.94 0.55 6.13
C THR A 16 3.09 -0.09 5.03
N LEU A 17 3.65 -0.17 3.83
CA LEU A 17 3.18 -0.98 2.73
C LEU A 17 3.99 -2.27 2.68
N VAL A 18 3.30 -3.41 2.55
CA VAL A 18 3.90 -4.71 2.24
C VAL A 18 3.28 -5.25 0.96
N ALA A 19 4.08 -5.44 -0.09
CA ALA A 19 3.64 -6.10 -1.31
C ALA A 19 3.84 -7.61 -1.19
N LEU A 20 2.76 -8.38 -1.35
CA LEU A 20 2.70 -9.84 -1.28
C LEU A 20 2.22 -10.39 -2.62
N PHE A 21 2.91 -11.39 -3.16
CA PHE A 21 2.51 -12.04 -4.42
C PHE A 21 1.55 -13.19 -4.11
N GLU A 22 0.29 -13.08 -4.55
CA GLU A 22 -0.68 -14.18 -4.38
C GLU A 22 -0.61 -15.17 -5.53
N THR A 23 -0.50 -14.66 -6.76
CA THR A 23 -0.38 -15.46 -7.99
C THR A 23 0.59 -14.79 -8.96
N ALA A 24 0.78 -15.39 -10.14
CA ALA A 24 1.58 -14.79 -11.21
C ALA A 24 0.95 -13.51 -11.80
N GLU A 25 -0.33 -13.24 -11.55
CA GLU A 25 -1.09 -12.14 -12.15
C GLU A 25 -1.60 -11.13 -11.10
N VAL A 26 -1.69 -11.53 -9.84
CA VAL A 26 -2.27 -10.73 -8.76
C VAL A 26 -1.26 -10.53 -7.63
N MET A 27 -1.09 -9.27 -7.28
CA MET A 27 -0.35 -8.80 -6.13
C MET A 27 -1.33 -8.24 -5.09
N LYS A 28 -1.01 -8.47 -3.84
CA LYS A 28 -1.70 -7.90 -2.69
C LYS A 28 -0.81 -6.86 -2.02
N LEU A 29 -1.30 -5.64 -1.97
CA LEU A 29 -0.68 -4.53 -1.26
C LEU A 29 -1.33 -4.43 0.12
N ARG A 30 -0.59 -4.76 1.17
CA ARG A 30 -1.04 -4.68 2.55
C ARG A 30 -0.58 -3.38 3.20
N PHE A 31 -1.51 -2.64 3.76
CA PHE A 31 -1.26 -1.40 4.51
C PHE A 31 -1.59 -1.60 5.99
N ASP A 32 -0.71 -1.16 6.89
CA ASP A 32 -0.95 -1.14 8.35
C ASP A 32 -1.71 0.12 8.79
N LEU A 33 -2.98 0.20 8.42
CA LEU A 33 -3.77 1.38 8.72
C LEU A 33 -3.95 1.61 10.23
N TYR A 34 -3.56 2.81 10.68
CA TYR A 34 -4.06 3.38 11.93
C TYR A 34 -5.15 4.38 11.57
N ASN A 35 -6.39 4.14 12.01
CA ASN A 35 -7.49 5.01 11.60
C ASN A 35 -7.53 6.30 12.45
N GLY A 36 -7.45 7.46 11.79
CA GLY A 36 -7.69 8.78 12.39
C GLY A 36 -9.17 9.20 12.36
N ASP A 37 -10.03 8.44 11.67
CA ASP A 37 -11.45 8.73 11.47
C ASP A 37 -12.37 8.09 12.52
N ASP A 38 -11.80 7.24 13.39
CA ASP A 38 -12.45 6.78 14.61
C ASP A 38 -11.60 7.19 15.82
N PRO A 39 -11.93 8.33 16.46
CA PRO A 39 -11.18 8.85 17.61
C PRO A 39 -11.09 7.87 18.78
N GLN A 40 -12.02 6.91 18.89
CA GLN A 40 -12.00 5.89 19.94
C GLN A 40 -10.92 4.85 19.63
N ARG A 41 -10.91 4.32 18.41
CA ARG A 41 -9.91 3.34 17.95
C ARG A 41 -8.49 3.91 17.91
N TYR A 42 -8.37 5.21 17.57
CA TYR A 42 -7.12 5.95 17.65
C TYR A 42 -6.57 6.01 19.08
N LYS A 43 -7.43 6.29 20.07
CA LYS A 43 -7.04 6.29 21.48
C LYS A 43 -6.61 4.92 21.98
N ASP A 44 -7.19 3.86 21.43
CA ASP A 44 -6.90 2.48 21.82
C ASP A 44 -5.66 1.90 21.11
N GLY A 45 -4.98 2.68 20.25
CA GLY A 45 -3.75 2.25 19.58
C GLY A 45 -3.93 1.05 18.63
N MET A 46 -5.14 0.86 18.11
CA MET A 46 -5.51 -0.34 17.36
C MET A 46 -4.97 -0.30 15.92
N VAL A 47 -4.21 -1.34 15.55
CA VAL A 47 -3.69 -1.54 14.19
C VAL A 47 -4.72 -2.30 13.35
N TYR A 48 -5.09 -1.71 12.21
CA TYR A 48 -5.91 -2.37 11.20
C TYR A 48 -5.02 -2.74 10.02
N LEU A 49 -5.36 -3.84 9.35
CA LEU A 49 -4.71 -4.20 8.09
C LEU A 49 -5.71 -4.00 6.96
N LEU A 50 -5.27 -3.33 5.89
CA LEU A 50 -6.00 -3.25 4.64
C LEU A 50 -5.22 -3.99 3.57
N ASP A 51 -5.81 -5.05 3.02
CA ASP A 51 -5.29 -5.68 1.81
C ASP A 51 -5.98 -5.08 0.59
N VAL A 52 -5.17 -4.68 -0.39
CA VAL A 52 -5.61 -4.19 -1.69
C VAL A 52 -5.09 -5.15 -2.75
N SER A 53 -5.97 -5.88 -3.41
CA SER A 53 -5.60 -6.74 -4.52
C SER A 53 -5.54 -5.93 -5.81
N VAL A 54 -4.37 -5.94 -6.45
CA VAL A 54 -4.10 -5.29 -7.73
C VAL A 54 -3.52 -6.30 -8.71
N ARG A 55 -3.86 -6.17 -10.00
CA ARG A 55 -3.20 -6.96 -11.04
C ARG A 55 -1.80 -6.44 -11.28
N HIS A 56 -0.88 -7.30 -11.69
CA HIS A 56 0.48 -6.89 -12.04
C HIS A 56 0.53 -5.81 -13.14
N GLU A 57 -0.41 -5.84 -14.10
CA GLU A 57 -0.50 -4.81 -15.14
C GLU A 57 -0.86 -3.41 -14.61
N GLN A 58 -1.51 -3.36 -13.43
CA GLN A 58 -1.93 -2.13 -12.75
C GLN A 58 -0.82 -1.54 -11.89
N PHE A 59 0.24 -2.29 -11.58
CA PHE A 59 1.31 -1.89 -10.68
C PHE A 59 2.58 -1.57 -11.46
N ARG A 60 3.17 -0.39 -11.23
CA ARG A 60 4.46 0.01 -11.81
C ARG A 60 5.35 0.70 -10.79
N ILE A 61 6.66 0.60 -10.98
CA ILE A 61 7.64 1.46 -10.30
C ILE A 61 8.18 2.41 -11.37
N ALA A 62 8.00 3.72 -11.17
CA ALA A 62 8.18 4.75 -12.20
C ALA A 62 9.59 4.81 -12.82
N ASP A 63 10.61 4.32 -12.11
CA ASP A 63 12.01 4.31 -12.56
C ASP A 63 12.40 3.05 -13.37
N GLY A 64 11.43 2.20 -13.71
CA GLY A 64 11.68 1.04 -14.56
C GLY A 64 12.35 -0.13 -13.83
N ALA A 65 12.38 -0.14 -12.50
CA ALA A 65 12.79 -1.28 -11.68
C ALA A 65 11.85 -2.51 -11.77
N GLY A 66 11.21 -2.72 -12.93
CA GLY A 66 10.23 -3.76 -13.21
C GLY A 66 10.71 -5.18 -12.95
N ALA A 67 12.04 -5.42 -12.99
CA ALA A 67 12.62 -6.72 -12.65
C ALA A 67 12.43 -7.09 -11.16
N ARG A 68 12.13 -6.12 -10.28
CA ARG A 68 11.88 -6.32 -8.84
C ARG A 68 10.40 -6.60 -8.52
N LEU A 69 9.54 -6.61 -9.54
CA LEU A 69 8.09 -6.86 -9.45
C LEU A 69 7.73 -8.33 -9.23
N HIS A 70 8.64 -9.18 -8.79
CA HIS A 70 8.36 -10.59 -8.48
C HIS A 70 8.77 -10.98 -7.06
N GLU A 71 9.19 -10.00 -6.24
CA GLU A 71 9.68 -10.24 -4.90
C GLU A 71 8.89 -9.43 -3.88
N THR A 72 8.45 -10.10 -2.81
CA THR A 72 7.85 -9.47 -1.66
C THR A 72 8.74 -8.34 -1.14
N PHE A 73 8.15 -7.18 -0.86
CA PHE A 73 8.88 -6.07 -0.28
C PHE A 73 8.03 -5.29 0.71
N SER A 74 8.73 -4.55 1.59
CA SER A 74 8.13 -3.61 2.52
C SER A 74 8.70 -2.21 2.28
N ALA A 75 7.90 -1.18 2.56
CA ALA A 75 8.28 0.22 2.44
C ALA A 75 7.38 1.11 3.30
N ASP A 76 7.89 2.24 3.78
CA ASP A 76 7.08 3.24 4.47
C ASP A 76 6.57 4.28 3.46
N ILE A 77 5.26 4.52 3.44
CA ILE A 77 4.65 5.49 2.53
C ILE A 77 4.95 6.91 3.03
N LEU A 78 5.78 7.63 2.31
CA LEU A 78 6.11 9.03 2.58
C LEU A 78 5.02 9.98 2.08
N ARG A 79 4.39 9.64 0.94
CA ARG A 79 3.37 10.46 0.29
C ARG A 79 2.43 9.60 -0.53
N ALA A 80 1.15 9.97 -0.55
CA ALA A 80 0.14 9.34 -1.40
C ALA A 80 -0.72 10.40 -2.10
N GLU A 81 -0.84 10.34 -3.42
CA GLU A 81 -1.64 11.30 -4.19
C GLU A 81 -2.33 10.67 -5.40
N LEU A 82 -3.43 11.28 -5.85
CA LEU A 82 -4.03 10.98 -7.15
C LEU A 82 -3.46 11.90 -8.21
N ALA A 83 -3.01 11.32 -9.31
CA ALA A 83 -2.61 12.02 -10.51
C ALA A 83 -3.51 11.57 -11.67
N GLY A 84 -4.66 12.23 -11.83
CA GLY A 84 -5.72 11.74 -12.71
C GLY A 84 -6.33 10.46 -12.12
N ASP A 85 -6.31 9.38 -12.89
CA ASP A 85 -6.87 8.08 -12.49
C ASP A 85 -5.81 7.14 -11.86
N GLU A 86 -4.61 7.65 -11.61
CA GLU A 86 -3.49 6.89 -11.05
C GLU A 86 -3.27 7.26 -9.58
N LEU A 87 -3.14 6.25 -8.71
CA LEU A 87 -2.63 6.44 -7.36
C LEU A 87 -1.11 6.36 -7.38
N ARG A 88 -0.46 7.43 -6.95
CA ARG A 88 0.99 7.52 -6.82
C ARG A 88 1.40 7.49 -5.36
N LEU A 89 2.29 6.56 -5.03
CA LEU A 89 2.87 6.42 -3.71
C LEU A 89 4.37 6.66 -3.79
N VAL A 90 4.88 7.59 -2.97
CA VAL A 90 6.32 7.71 -2.73
C VAL A 90 6.62 6.91 -1.46
N ALA A 91 7.54 5.96 -1.54
CA ALA A 91 7.81 5.03 -0.46
C ALA A 91 9.31 4.92 -0.15
N ASP A 92 9.63 4.90 1.15
CA ASP A 92 10.98 4.71 1.70
C ASP A 92 11.23 3.21 1.94
N CYS A 93 12.27 2.68 1.29
CA CYS A 93 12.73 1.30 1.43
C CYS A 93 14.06 1.17 2.21
N SER A 94 14.63 2.28 2.72
CA SER A 94 15.97 2.33 3.30
C SER A 94 16.18 1.43 4.52
N PHE A 95 15.12 1.11 5.26
CA PHE A 95 15.17 0.23 6.43
C PHE A 95 15.24 -1.27 6.09
N TYR A 96 15.21 -1.65 4.80
CA TYR A 96 15.14 -3.06 4.36
C TYR A 96 16.40 -3.52 3.62
N ALA A 97 17.04 -4.55 4.17
CA ALA A 97 18.43 -4.96 3.96
C ALA A 97 18.86 -5.34 2.52
N THR A 98 17.97 -5.32 1.53
CA THR A 98 18.20 -5.90 0.19
C THR A 98 18.15 -4.91 -0.97
N LYS A 99 18.03 -3.59 -0.77
CA LYS A 99 17.73 -2.67 -1.89
C LYS A 99 18.78 -1.59 -2.17
N ASP A 100 19.08 -1.41 -3.47
CA ASP A 100 20.02 -0.43 -4.04
C ASP A 100 19.57 1.04 -3.95
N ARG A 101 18.36 1.32 -3.44
CA ARG A 101 17.77 2.66 -3.37
C ARG A 101 16.87 2.82 -2.16
N ASP A 102 16.96 4.00 -1.56
CA ASP A 102 16.26 4.35 -0.34
C ASP A 102 14.82 4.79 -0.59
N VAL A 103 14.49 5.37 -1.76
CA VAL A 103 13.14 5.89 -2.05
C VAL A 103 12.69 5.51 -3.46
N ILE A 104 11.46 5.02 -3.59
CA ILE A 104 10.81 4.63 -4.87
C ILE A 104 9.48 5.34 -5.08
N THR A 105 9.03 5.42 -6.33
CA THR A 105 7.67 5.85 -6.69
C THR A 105 6.91 4.68 -7.29
N ILE A 106 5.79 4.32 -6.65
CA ILE A 106 4.86 3.28 -7.08
C ILE A 106 3.66 3.95 -7.74
N GLU A 107 3.27 3.46 -8.90
CA GLU A 107 2.12 3.93 -9.66
C GLU A 107 1.11 2.78 -9.78
N LEU A 108 -0.13 3.03 -9.34
CA LEU A 108 -1.23 2.09 -9.40
C LEU A 108 -2.30 2.64 -10.33
N THR A 109 -2.65 1.87 -11.36
CA THR A 109 -3.58 2.29 -12.41
C THR A 109 -4.86 1.44 -12.44
N GLY A 110 -5.92 2.01 -12.99
CA GLY A 110 -7.19 1.34 -13.22
C GLY A 110 -8.29 1.72 -12.25
N ASP A 111 -9.50 1.29 -12.59
CA ASP A 111 -10.71 1.93 -12.08
C ASP A 111 -11.21 1.31 -10.76
N THR A 112 -10.91 0.03 -10.55
CA THR A 112 -11.43 -0.72 -9.40
C THR A 112 -10.37 -1.65 -8.81
N VAL A 113 -10.29 -1.64 -7.49
CA VAL A 113 -9.54 -2.61 -6.69
C VAL A 113 -10.45 -3.36 -5.74
N GLU A 114 -10.04 -4.59 -5.43
CA GLU A 114 -10.65 -5.38 -4.37
C GLU A 114 -9.95 -5.05 -3.05
N LEU A 115 -10.76 -4.71 -2.05
CA LEU A 115 -10.29 -4.36 -0.71
C LEU A 115 -10.78 -5.39 0.30
N LYS A 116 -9.89 -5.74 1.22
CA LYS A 116 -10.23 -6.54 2.38
C LYS A 116 -9.65 -5.92 3.63
N GLU A 117 -10.53 -5.38 4.45
CA GLU A 117 -10.21 -4.91 5.79
C GLU A 117 -10.18 -6.07 6.77
N TYR A 118 -9.17 -6.07 7.62
CA TYR A 118 -9.07 -7.01 8.73
C TYR A 118 -9.37 -6.25 10.02
N PRO A 119 -10.24 -6.79 10.89
CA PRO A 119 -10.42 -6.24 12.21
C PRO A 119 -9.07 -6.28 12.95
N PRO A 120 -8.89 -5.44 13.99
CA PRO A 120 -7.68 -5.49 14.79
C PRO A 120 -7.52 -6.91 15.29
N SER A 121 -6.36 -7.50 15.07
CA SER A 121 -6.02 -8.71 15.79
C SER A 121 -6.01 -8.32 17.26
N SER A 122 -6.97 -8.82 18.05
CA SER A 122 -6.81 -8.87 19.50
C SER A 122 -5.52 -9.63 19.70
N GLN A 123 -4.42 -8.92 19.98
CA GLN A 123 -3.19 -9.59 20.38
C GLN A 123 -3.56 -10.44 21.59
N SER A 124 -3.53 -11.75 21.38
CA SER A 124 -3.69 -12.78 22.41
C SER A 124 -2.31 -13.26 22.77
#